data_AF-A0A3C0DLT4-F1
#
_entry.id   AF-A0A3C0DLT4-F1
#
_cell.length_a   1.000
_cell.length_b   1.000
_cell.length_c   1.000
_cell.angle_alpha   90.00
_cell.angle_beta   90.00
_cell.angle_gamma   90.00
#
_symmetry.space_group_name_H-M   'P 1'
#
loop_
_entity.id
_entity.type
_entity.pdbx_description
1 polymer ?
#
loop_
_entity_poly.entity_id
_entity_poly.type
_entity_poly.pdbx_seq_one_letter_code
_entity_poly.pdbx_strand_id
1 'polypeptide(L)'
;EMWRRGIAFHHAGMLPATKQIVETLLERKLLRVLYATETFAVGVNMPVRTVCFDSLKKYDGREVRYLTQGEYFQMAGRAGRRGFDRQGTVLIAADFGAFSQQEQPPIWDEQKLEPINSKIQLSFNFVANLAARWPNDRITALLSHSLAGFQNSENTSVFRDFDQKREILRRLDYLNDDGLLPRGEVCRHLHVQEILITELIFDGVLADMDTETLAGFAAALVYEPRPAETAFPFVPPRWLAAADIALARVNQRLDGFAEIKPEIYPAITPLIRAWVQGRSLNRILRDFPMSPGDFVTACRRAIDLLRQISDAIQALDRASVPAHTENANDTDMPQKIKEAITALDRHVVSVKL
;
A
#
# COMPACT_ATOMS: atom_id res chain seq x y z
N GLU A 1 27.24 -16.72 2.05
CA GLU A 1 28.44 -16.68 2.90
C GLU A 1 28.21 -15.97 4.24
N MET A 2 27.61 -14.78 4.26
CA MET A 2 27.35 -14.00 5.49
C MET A 2 26.61 -14.78 6.59
N TRP A 3 25.55 -15.51 6.26
CA TRP A 3 24.82 -16.33 7.24
C TRP A 3 25.69 -17.39 7.91
N ARG A 4 26.66 -17.97 7.19
CA ARG A 4 27.62 -18.93 7.78
C ARG A 4 28.56 -18.27 8.78
N ARG A 5 28.77 -16.95 8.66
CA ARG A 5 29.52 -16.13 9.62
C ARG A 5 28.63 -15.56 10.73
N GLY A 6 27.33 -15.90 10.75
CA GLY A 6 26.36 -15.38 11.71
C GLY A 6 25.95 -13.93 11.46
N ILE A 7 26.07 -13.43 10.23
CA ILE A 7 25.72 -12.04 9.86
C ILE A 7 24.55 -12.07 8.88
N ALA A 8 23.53 -11.23 9.10
CA ALA A 8 22.39 -11.08 8.20
C ALA A 8 21.89 -9.64 8.10
N PHE A 9 21.04 -9.41 7.10
CA PHE A 9 20.26 -8.18 6.94
C PHE A 9 18.77 -8.51 7.09
N HIS A 10 17.96 -7.52 7.48
CA HIS A 10 16.50 -7.60 7.47
C HIS A 10 15.91 -6.24 7.09
N HIS A 11 15.35 -6.14 5.88
CA HIS A 11 14.69 -4.93 5.40
C HIS A 11 13.61 -5.27 4.36
N ALA A 12 12.69 -4.32 4.12
CA ALA A 12 11.53 -4.53 3.25
C ALA A 12 11.90 -5.00 1.82
N GLY A 13 13.02 -4.49 1.29
CA GLY A 13 13.50 -4.85 -0.05
C GLY A 13 14.10 -6.26 -0.20
N MET A 14 14.21 -7.04 0.87
CA MET A 14 14.58 -8.46 0.78
C MET A 14 13.40 -9.31 0.32
N LEU A 15 13.69 -10.38 -0.42
CA LEU A 15 12.69 -11.38 -0.77
C LEU A 15 12.01 -11.90 0.52
N PRO A 16 10.67 -12.08 0.51
CA PRO A 16 9.95 -12.54 1.69
C PRO A 16 10.50 -13.85 2.27
N ALA A 17 10.81 -14.83 1.42
CA ALA A 17 11.43 -16.09 1.85
C ALA A 17 12.81 -15.90 2.52
N THR A 18 13.59 -14.94 2.05
CA THR A 18 14.90 -14.62 2.66
C THR A 18 14.72 -13.99 4.04
N LYS A 19 13.70 -13.13 4.23
CA LYS A 19 13.36 -12.58 5.55
C LYS A 19 12.97 -13.67 6.55
N GLN A 20 12.12 -14.62 6.15
CA GLN A 20 11.72 -15.75 7.00
C GLN A 20 12.90 -16.65 7.40
N ILE A 21 13.84 -16.88 6.47
CA ILE A 21 15.08 -17.60 6.80
C ILE A 21 15.89 -16.83 7.84
N VAL A 22 16.08 -15.52 7.67
CA VAL A 22 16.80 -14.68 8.63
C VAL A 22 16.14 -14.69 10.00
N GLU A 23 14.81 -14.56 10.05
CA GLU A 23 14.00 -14.66 11.27
C GLU A 23 14.21 -16.03 11.96
N THR A 24 14.13 -17.13 11.21
CA THR A 24 14.36 -18.49 11.73
C THR A 24 15.78 -18.63 12.28
N LEU A 25 16.80 -18.10 11.58
CA LEU A 25 18.19 -18.14 12.03
C LEU A 25 18.40 -17.32 13.30
N LEU A 26 17.69 -16.20 13.45
CA LEU A 26 17.73 -15.38 14.66
C LEU A 26 17.09 -16.08 15.86
N GLU A 27 15.90 -16.68 15.69
CA GLU A 27 15.22 -17.46 16.73
C GLU A 27 16.07 -18.63 17.22
N ARG A 28 16.73 -19.31 16.29
CA ARG A 28 17.66 -20.40 16.59
C ARG A 28 19.00 -19.93 17.17
N LYS A 29 19.19 -18.62 17.37
CA LYS A 29 20.40 -17.99 17.92
C LYS A 29 21.65 -18.28 17.09
N LEU A 30 21.49 -18.49 15.78
CA LEU A 30 22.57 -18.76 14.83
C LEU A 30 23.17 -17.46 14.26
N LEU A 31 22.43 -16.36 14.35
CA LEU A 31 22.93 -15.03 14.01
C LEU A 31 23.58 -14.37 15.22
N ARG A 32 24.75 -13.76 14.97
CA ARG A 32 25.50 -12.94 15.92
C ARG A 32 25.26 -11.45 15.68
N VAL A 33 25.12 -11.04 14.41
CA VAL A 33 24.89 -9.66 14.01
C VAL A 33 23.75 -9.61 12.99
N LEU A 34 22.77 -8.75 13.25
CA LEU A 34 21.67 -8.48 12.34
C LEU A 34 21.60 -6.97 12.08
N TYR A 35 21.72 -6.58 10.82
CA TYR A 35 21.43 -5.22 10.38
C TYR A 35 19.97 -5.15 9.96
N ALA A 36 19.15 -4.36 10.64
CA ALA A 36 17.71 -4.32 10.39
C ALA A 36 17.18 -2.89 10.26
N THR A 37 16.16 -2.71 9.41
CA THR A 37 15.36 -1.47 9.39
C THR A 37 14.32 -1.48 10.52
N GLU A 38 13.75 -0.31 10.80
CA GLU A 38 12.74 -0.07 11.85
C GLU A 38 11.61 -1.12 11.88
N THR A 39 11.13 -1.56 10.72
CA THR A 39 10.05 -2.55 10.58
C THR A 39 10.30 -3.86 11.33
N PHE A 40 11.56 -4.26 11.51
CA PHE A 40 11.92 -5.46 12.28
C PHE A 40 11.57 -5.31 13.76
N ALA A 41 11.82 -4.13 14.33
CA ALA A 41 11.55 -3.85 15.73
C ALA A 41 10.06 -3.77 16.05
N VAL A 42 9.21 -3.45 15.08
CA VAL A 42 7.74 -3.40 15.26
C VAL A 42 7.12 -4.78 15.06
N GLY A 43 7.55 -5.51 14.03
CA GLY A 43 6.81 -6.67 13.51
C GLY A 43 7.07 -8.01 14.19
N VAL A 44 8.11 -8.14 15.03
CA VAL A 44 8.56 -9.47 15.48
C VAL A 44 8.96 -9.48 16.96
N ASN A 45 8.47 -10.47 17.71
CA ASN A 45 8.86 -10.67 19.12
C ASN A 45 10.20 -11.40 19.26
N MET A 46 11.27 -10.81 18.73
CA MET A 46 12.62 -11.37 18.77
C MET A 46 13.56 -10.49 19.60
N PRO A 47 13.67 -10.72 20.92
CA PRO A 47 14.60 -9.96 21.76
C PRO A 47 16.05 -10.34 21.44
N VAL A 48 16.91 -9.33 21.44
CA VAL A 48 18.36 -9.44 21.22
C VAL A 48 19.10 -9.04 22.49
N ARG A 49 20.36 -9.45 22.65
CA ARG A 49 21.15 -9.03 23.81
C ARG A 49 21.46 -7.52 23.78
N THR A 50 21.76 -7.03 22.58
CA THR A 50 22.24 -5.67 22.37
C THR A 50 21.55 -5.08 21.14
N VAL A 51 21.08 -3.84 21.26
CA VAL A 51 20.60 -3.01 20.15
C VAL A 51 21.64 -1.94 19.86
N CYS A 52 21.94 -1.68 18.60
CA CYS A 52 22.86 -0.65 18.17
C CYS A 52 22.14 0.29 17.19
N PHE A 53 22.10 1.58 17.51
CA PHE A 53 21.60 2.62 16.62
C PHE A 53 22.75 3.18 15.78
N ASP A 54 22.65 3.04 14.46
CA ASP A 54 23.57 3.68 13.51
C ASP A 54 23.32 5.20 13.41
N SER A 55 22.05 5.59 13.44
CA SER A 55 21.61 6.98 13.48
C SER A 55 20.37 7.11 14.39
N LEU A 56 20.27 8.25 15.07
CA LEU A 56 19.08 8.65 15.84
C LEU A 56 18.13 9.54 15.03
N LYS A 57 18.46 9.81 13.77
CA LYS A 57 17.63 10.57 12.84
C LYS A 57 17.13 9.65 11.71
N LYS A 58 15.90 9.88 11.28
CA LYS A 58 15.29 9.20 10.13
C LYS A 58 14.60 10.20 9.21
N TYR A 59 14.46 9.82 7.94
CA TYR A 59 13.62 10.55 6.98
C TYR A 59 12.18 10.01 7.08
N ASP A 60 11.22 10.88 7.33
CA ASP A 60 9.80 10.50 7.47
C ASP A 60 8.97 10.74 6.20
N GLY A 61 9.64 11.00 5.07
CA GLY A 61 9.02 11.38 3.81
C GLY A 61 8.96 12.89 3.57
N ARG A 62 9.29 13.71 4.59
CA ARG A 62 9.33 15.18 4.45
C ARG A 62 10.67 15.74 4.88
N GLU A 63 11.14 15.39 6.07
CA GLU A 63 12.38 15.91 6.63
C GLU A 63 13.17 14.82 7.35
N VAL A 64 14.46 15.11 7.59
CA VAL A 64 15.30 14.27 8.44
C VAL A 64 15.16 14.75 9.87
N ARG A 65 14.45 13.98 10.70
CA ARG A 65 14.16 14.32 12.11
C ARG A 65 14.68 13.25 13.06
N TYR A 66 14.79 13.59 14.34
CA TYR A 66 15.07 12.60 15.39
C TYR A 66 13.93 11.57 15.53
N LEU A 67 14.28 10.39 16.03
CA LEU A 67 13.32 9.37 16.44
C LEU A 67 12.37 9.91 17.52
N THR A 68 11.09 9.57 17.40
CA THR A 68 10.11 9.87 18.45
C THR A 68 10.34 9.00 19.70
N GLN A 69 9.64 9.29 20.80
CA GLN A 69 9.67 8.49 22.03
C GLN A 69 9.27 7.05 21.74
N GLY A 70 8.11 6.87 21.08
CA GLY A 70 7.64 5.55 20.69
C GLY A 70 8.62 4.80 19.79
N GLU A 71 9.18 5.45 18.77
CA GLU A 71 10.12 4.81 17.83
C GLU A 71 11.40 4.33 18.54
N TYR A 72 11.98 5.19 19.39
CA TYR A 72 13.17 4.83 20.16
C TYR A 72 12.89 3.67 21.11
N PHE A 73 11.86 3.75 21.95
CA PHE A 73 11.56 2.71 22.93
C PHE A 73 11.12 1.39 22.29
N GLN A 74 10.45 1.41 21.14
CA GLN A 74 10.12 0.19 20.39
C GLN A 74 11.38 -0.54 19.90
N MET A 75 12.40 0.19 19.44
CA MET A 75 13.67 -0.39 18.99
C MET A 75 14.56 -0.78 20.17
N ALA A 76 14.81 0.15 21.10
CA ALA A 76 15.68 -0.04 22.26
C ALA A 76 15.15 -1.15 23.19
N GLY A 77 13.83 -1.25 23.35
CA GLY A 77 13.16 -2.25 24.18
C GLY A 77 13.33 -3.70 23.68
N ARG A 78 13.90 -3.91 22.49
CA ARG A 78 14.30 -5.25 22.02
C ARG A 78 15.60 -5.73 22.68
N ALA A 79 16.35 -4.85 23.33
CA ALA A 79 17.57 -5.22 24.06
C ALA A 79 17.24 -5.91 25.40
N GLY A 80 17.89 -7.05 25.65
CA GLY A 80 17.72 -7.84 26.86
C GLY A 80 16.74 -9.00 26.64
N ARG A 81 17.25 -10.24 26.73
CA ARG A 81 16.45 -11.45 26.59
C ARG A 81 16.04 -11.97 27.96
N ARG A 82 14.74 -12.00 28.23
CA ARG A 82 14.17 -12.53 29.48
C ARG A 82 14.69 -13.94 29.75
N GLY A 83 15.23 -14.15 30.96
CA GLY A 83 15.78 -15.45 31.38
C GLY A 83 17.20 -15.77 30.89
N PHE A 84 17.80 -14.93 30.05
CA PHE A 84 19.17 -15.13 29.55
C PHE A 84 20.12 -13.98 29.91
N ASP A 85 19.66 -12.73 29.84
CA ASP A 85 20.50 -11.56 30.09
C ASP A 85 20.11 -10.90 31.42
N ARG A 86 21.10 -10.46 32.20
CA ARG A 86 20.87 -9.68 33.43
C ARG A 86 20.36 -8.27 33.13
N GLN A 87 20.79 -7.70 32.02
CA GLN A 87 20.43 -6.37 31.53
C GLN A 87 20.50 -6.34 30.01
N GLY A 88 19.65 -5.53 29.37
CA GLY A 88 19.76 -5.19 27.95
C GLY A 88 20.83 -4.11 27.73
N THR A 89 21.53 -4.16 26.60
CA THR A 89 22.50 -3.12 26.24
C THR A 89 22.02 -2.37 25.01
N VAL A 90 22.01 -1.04 25.08
CA VAL A 90 21.71 -0.17 23.94
C VAL A 90 22.95 0.66 23.64
N LEU A 91 23.39 0.64 22.39
CA LEU A 91 24.54 1.39 21.90
C LEU A 91 24.07 2.38 20.84
N ILE A 92 24.68 3.57 20.81
CA ILE A 92 24.43 4.60 19.82
C ILE A 92 25.76 4.94 19.17
N ALA A 93 25.83 4.82 17.85
CA ALA A 93 26.98 5.26 17.09
C ALA A 93 27.09 6.79 17.18
N ALA A 94 28.24 7.27 17.64
CA ALA A 94 28.53 8.70 17.70
C ALA A 94 29.24 9.13 16.42
N ASP A 95 28.61 10.02 15.64
CA ASP A 95 29.29 10.71 14.55
C ASP A 95 30.05 11.92 15.11
N PHE A 96 31.36 11.76 15.29
CA PHE A 96 32.23 12.82 15.81
C PHE A 96 32.33 14.04 14.87
N GLY A 97 31.97 13.93 13.59
CA GLY A 97 31.92 15.04 12.65
C GLY A 97 30.65 15.90 12.80
N ALA A 98 29.52 15.26 13.12
CA ALA A 98 28.26 15.93 13.42
C ALA A 98 28.15 16.46 14.86
N PHE A 99 29.07 16.05 15.75
CA PHE A 99 29.20 16.51 17.14
C PHE A 99 29.66 17.98 17.27
N SER A 100 29.43 18.81 16.26
CA SER A 100 29.59 20.26 16.31
C SER A 100 28.51 20.83 17.24
N GLN A 101 28.87 20.96 18.53
CA GLN A 101 28.36 21.73 19.68
C GLN A 101 26.90 22.27 19.80
N GLN A 102 25.99 22.13 18.85
CA GLN A 102 24.65 22.75 18.92
C GLN A 102 23.47 21.80 18.83
N GLU A 103 23.64 20.56 18.38
CA GLU A 103 22.51 19.62 18.24
C GLU A 103 22.70 18.39 19.14
N GLN A 104 22.15 18.47 20.36
CA GLN A 104 22.08 17.31 21.25
C GLN A 104 20.87 16.45 20.88
N PRO A 105 20.98 15.10 20.96
CA PRO A 105 19.82 14.25 20.79
C PRO A 105 18.77 14.55 21.87
N PRO A 106 17.47 14.37 21.58
CA PRO A 106 16.42 14.57 22.57
C PRO A 106 16.58 13.59 23.74
N ILE A 107 16.10 13.99 24.91
CA ILE A 107 16.00 13.08 26.05
C ILE A 107 14.73 12.24 25.87
N TRP A 108 14.92 10.95 25.61
CA TRP A 108 13.82 10.00 25.56
C TRP A 108 13.35 9.63 26.98
N ASP A 109 12.07 9.81 27.26
CA ASP A 109 11.42 9.63 28.55
C ASP A 109 10.17 8.78 28.37
N GLU A 110 10.19 7.57 28.94
CA GLU A 110 9.11 6.58 28.81
C GLU A 110 7.78 7.08 29.41
N GLN A 111 7.82 8.07 30.30
CA GLN A 111 6.63 8.69 30.87
C GLN A 111 5.99 9.72 29.94
N LYS A 112 6.65 10.09 28.84
CA LYS A 112 6.24 11.13 27.89
C LYS A 112 6.01 10.60 26.48
N LEU A 113 5.47 9.39 26.36
CA LEU A 113 5.10 8.81 25.07
C LEU A 113 4.06 9.67 24.33
N GLU A 114 4.14 9.67 23.00
CA GLU A 114 3.16 10.36 22.17
C GLU A 114 1.75 9.76 22.35
N PRO A 115 0.68 10.57 22.33
CA PRO A 115 -0.68 10.05 22.42
C PRO A 115 -1.01 9.21 21.17
N ILE A 116 -1.79 8.16 21.38
CA ILE A 116 -2.38 7.37 20.28
C ILE A 116 -3.37 8.29 19.58
N ASN A 117 -3.15 8.65 18.32
CA ASN A 117 -4.04 9.50 17.53
C ASN A 117 -4.71 8.69 16.43
N SER A 118 -5.98 8.99 16.13
CA SER A 118 -6.71 8.36 15.03
C SER A 118 -6.03 8.64 13.69
N LYS A 119 -5.92 7.60 12.87
CA LYS A 119 -5.41 7.66 11.49
C LYS A 119 -6.47 7.26 10.47
N ILE A 120 -7.74 7.23 10.87
CA ILE A 120 -8.83 6.89 9.95
C ILE A 120 -8.84 7.88 8.79
N GLN A 121 -8.84 7.33 7.57
CA GLN A 121 -9.06 8.06 6.33
C GLN A 121 -10.22 7.36 5.65
N LEU A 122 -11.27 8.10 5.33
CA LEU A 122 -12.42 7.51 4.67
C LEU A 122 -12.07 7.33 3.19
N SER A 123 -12.37 6.17 2.63
CA SER A 123 -12.22 5.91 1.19
C SER A 123 -13.57 6.01 0.49
N PHE A 124 -13.59 6.11 -0.85
CA PHE A 124 -14.86 6.14 -1.59
C PHE A 124 -15.61 4.81 -1.43
N ASN A 125 -14.86 3.70 -1.41
CA ASN A 125 -15.38 2.38 -1.05
C ASN A 125 -16.15 2.37 0.28
N PHE A 126 -15.53 2.95 1.32
CA PHE A 126 -16.09 2.97 2.65
C PHE A 126 -17.41 3.75 2.68
N VAL A 127 -17.43 4.92 2.04
CA VAL A 127 -18.62 5.76 1.94
C VAL A 127 -19.74 5.05 1.15
N ALA A 128 -19.42 4.44 0.00
CA ALA A 128 -20.37 3.68 -0.79
C ALA A 128 -20.98 2.50 -0.01
N ASN A 129 -20.14 1.73 0.71
CA ASN A 129 -20.61 0.61 1.52
C ASN A 129 -21.52 1.04 2.67
N LEU A 130 -21.23 2.15 3.34
CA LEU A 130 -22.08 2.67 4.41
C LEU A 130 -23.40 3.22 3.86
N ALA A 131 -23.34 4.03 2.81
CA ALA A 131 -24.51 4.62 2.18
C ALA A 131 -25.48 3.57 1.62
N ALA A 132 -24.96 2.44 1.13
CA ALA A 132 -25.79 1.34 0.63
C ALA A 132 -26.54 0.57 1.72
N ARG A 133 -26.02 0.57 2.95
CA ARG A 133 -26.48 -0.34 4.01
C ARG A 133 -27.28 0.35 5.09
N TRP A 134 -26.92 1.58 5.44
CA TRP A 134 -27.39 2.22 6.67
C TRP A 134 -27.96 3.62 6.43
N PRO A 135 -28.98 4.02 7.20
CA PRO A 135 -29.47 5.38 7.21
C PRO A 135 -28.46 6.36 7.85
N ASN A 136 -28.62 7.65 7.56
CA ASN A 136 -27.69 8.71 7.95
C ASN A 136 -27.46 8.82 9.47
N ASP A 137 -28.49 8.59 10.28
CA ASP A 137 -28.43 8.61 11.74
C ASP A 137 -27.50 7.51 12.28
N ARG A 138 -27.60 6.30 11.73
CA ARG A 138 -26.73 5.18 12.09
C ARG A 138 -25.28 5.41 11.65
N ILE A 139 -25.07 5.96 10.44
CA ILE A 139 -23.72 6.33 9.96
C ILE A 139 -23.12 7.38 10.89
N THR A 140 -23.91 8.39 11.27
CA THR A 140 -23.49 9.45 12.19
C THR A 140 -23.09 8.90 13.56
N ALA A 141 -23.89 7.96 14.09
CA ALA A 141 -23.57 7.28 15.34
C ALA A 141 -22.26 6.47 15.23
N LEU A 142 -22.06 5.71 14.14
CA LEU A 142 -20.83 4.96 13.90
C LEU A 142 -19.59 5.86 13.91
N LEU A 143 -19.63 6.95 13.14
CA LEU A 143 -18.50 7.89 13.05
C LEU A 143 -18.22 8.56 14.41
N SER A 144 -19.27 8.87 15.19
CA SER A 144 -19.14 9.43 16.54
C SER A 144 -18.46 8.45 17.52
N HIS A 145 -18.67 7.15 17.33
CA HIS A 145 -18.03 6.10 18.14
C HIS A 145 -16.63 5.70 17.66
N SER A 146 -16.12 6.29 16.58
CA SER A 146 -14.74 6.08 16.15
C SER A 146 -13.74 6.83 17.06
N LEU A 147 -12.47 6.41 17.10
CA LEU A 147 -11.43 7.15 17.82
C LEU A 147 -11.29 8.59 17.29
N ALA A 148 -11.52 8.81 15.99
CA ALA A 148 -11.52 10.16 15.43
C ALA A 148 -12.67 11.02 15.97
N GLY A 149 -13.87 10.44 16.12
CA GLY A 149 -15.02 11.10 16.73
C GLY A 149 -14.80 11.39 18.21
N PHE A 150 -14.16 10.47 18.94
CA PHE A 150 -13.81 10.68 20.35
C PHE A 150 -12.74 11.77 20.55
N GLN A 151 -11.68 11.78 19.74
CA GLN A 151 -10.55 12.70 19.91
C GLN A 151 -10.81 14.12 19.40
N ASN A 152 -11.70 14.27 18.44
CA ASN A 152 -12.13 15.56 17.95
C ASN A 152 -13.58 15.80 18.39
N SER A 153 -13.78 16.17 19.66
CA SER A 153 -15.11 16.42 20.24
C SER A 153 -15.89 17.57 19.57
N GLU A 154 -15.23 18.42 18.77
CA GLU A 154 -15.88 19.39 17.85
C GLU A 154 -16.30 18.79 16.49
N ASN A 155 -16.05 17.50 16.29
CA ASN A 155 -16.75 16.61 15.37
C ASN A 155 -16.83 17.04 13.89
N THR A 156 -15.91 17.87 13.37
CA THR A 156 -16.06 18.39 12.01
C THR A 156 -15.26 17.66 10.94
N SER A 157 -14.09 17.08 11.22
CA SER A 157 -13.22 16.60 10.13
C SER A 157 -13.67 15.28 9.50
N VAL A 158 -13.92 14.24 10.30
CA VAL A 158 -14.33 12.91 9.77
C VAL A 158 -15.74 12.95 9.16
N PHE A 159 -16.65 13.73 9.75
CA PHE A 159 -18.00 13.94 9.21
C PHE A 159 -17.95 14.74 7.91
N ARG A 160 -17.20 15.84 7.88
CA ARG A 160 -17.01 16.63 6.65
C ARG A 160 -16.35 15.80 5.56
N ASP A 161 -15.37 14.97 5.89
CA ASP A 161 -14.73 14.07 4.93
C ASP A 161 -15.73 13.04 4.37
N PHE A 162 -16.59 12.48 5.23
CA PHE A 162 -17.65 11.56 4.80
C PHE A 162 -18.64 12.26 3.86
N ASP A 163 -19.17 13.41 4.26
CA ASP A 163 -20.16 14.18 3.50
C ASP A 163 -19.58 14.68 2.17
N GLN A 164 -18.34 15.16 2.18
CA GLN A 164 -17.64 15.58 0.96
C GLN A 164 -17.48 14.41 -0.02
N LYS A 165 -17.03 13.24 0.43
CA LYS A 165 -16.89 12.05 -0.42
C LYS A 165 -18.24 11.53 -0.90
N ARG A 166 -19.28 11.57 -0.07
CA ARG A 166 -20.64 11.20 -0.46
C ARG A 166 -21.17 12.13 -1.55
N GLU A 167 -20.93 13.43 -1.42
CA GLU A 167 -21.32 14.42 -2.41
C GLU A 167 -20.56 14.25 -3.73
N ILE A 168 -19.27 13.91 -3.70
CA ILE A 168 -18.50 13.50 -4.89
C ILE A 168 -19.18 12.30 -5.57
N LEU A 169 -19.50 11.24 -4.81
CA LEU A 169 -20.15 10.06 -5.35
C LEU A 169 -21.53 10.39 -5.97
N ARG A 170 -22.28 11.31 -5.35
CA ARG A 170 -23.57 11.77 -5.89
C ARG A 170 -23.40 12.54 -7.20
N ARG A 171 -22.45 13.49 -7.29
CA ARG A 171 -22.17 14.26 -8.51
C ARG A 171 -21.67 13.41 -9.68
N LEU A 172 -21.01 12.29 -9.37
CA LEU A 172 -20.48 11.35 -10.36
C LEU A 172 -21.47 10.23 -10.76
N ASP A 173 -22.71 10.25 -10.23
CA ASP A 173 -23.73 9.21 -10.42
C ASP A 173 -23.30 7.82 -9.92
N TYR A 174 -22.63 7.78 -8.77
CA TYR A 174 -22.32 6.53 -8.05
C TYR A 174 -23.41 6.20 -7.03
N LEU A 175 -24.12 7.21 -6.53
CA LEU A 175 -25.27 7.04 -5.63
C LEU A 175 -26.29 8.16 -5.81
N ASN A 176 -27.54 7.87 -5.49
CA ASN A 176 -28.64 8.84 -5.41
C ASN A 176 -29.40 8.66 -4.09
N ASP A 177 -30.58 9.25 -3.98
CA ASP A 177 -31.41 9.14 -2.76
C ASP A 177 -31.97 7.73 -2.54
N ASP A 178 -32.10 6.93 -3.60
CA ASP A 178 -32.62 5.56 -3.57
C ASP A 178 -31.54 4.51 -3.28
N GLY A 179 -30.26 4.87 -3.38
CA GLY A 179 -29.13 3.99 -3.05
C GLY A 179 -27.97 4.07 -4.04
N LEU A 180 -27.25 2.96 -4.18
CA LEU A 180 -26.12 2.87 -5.12
C LEU A 180 -26.62 2.71 -6.56
N LEU A 181 -25.96 3.43 -7.46
CA LEU A 181 -26.08 3.27 -8.90
C LEU A 181 -25.03 2.23 -9.38
N PRO A 182 -25.11 1.72 -10.63
CA PRO A 182 -24.17 0.69 -11.11
C PRO A 182 -22.67 1.06 -10.91
N ARG A 183 -22.28 2.33 -11.07
CA ARG A 183 -20.91 2.79 -10.74
C ARG A 183 -20.59 2.67 -9.24
N GLY A 184 -21.55 2.99 -8.38
CA GLY A 184 -21.43 2.80 -6.94
C GLY A 184 -21.30 1.34 -6.54
N GLU A 185 -22.03 0.45 -7.20
CA GLU A 185 -21.92 -1.00 -6.99
C GLU A 185 -20.53 -1.52 -7.35
N VAL A 186 -19.91 -1.06 -8.44
CA VAL A 186 -18.50 -1.40 -8.73
C VAL A 186 -17.54 -0.78 -7.69
N CYS A 187 -17.71 0.49 -7.36
CA CYS A 187 -16.85 1.23 -6.44
C CYS A 187 -16.75 0.59 -5.04
N ARG A 188 -17.84 0.04 -4.50
CA ARG A 188 -17.86 -0.60 -3.17
C ARG A 188 -17.09 -1.94 -3.09
N HIS A 189 -16.56 -2.43 -4.20
CA HIS A 189 -15.70 -3.63 -4.27
C HIS A 189 -14.21 -3.30 -4.46
N LEU A 190 -13.86 -2.04 -4.71
CA LEU A 190 -12.49 -1.61 -4.97
C LEU A 190 -11.89 -0.92 -3.74
N HIS A 191 -10.63 -1.18 -3.40
CA HIS A 191 -9.93 -0.56 -2.28
C HIS A 191 -8.76 0.34 -2.71
N VAL A 192 -8.49 0.40 -4.02
CA VAL A 192 -7.41 1.18 -4.63
C VAL A 192 -7.97 1.92 -5.84
N GLN A 193 -7.74 3.23 -5.92
CA GLN A 193 -8.12 4.08 -7.06
C GLN A 193 -9.57 3.84 -7.54
N GLU A 194 -10.53 3.84 -6.60
CA GLU A 194 -11.88 3.32 -6.83
C GLU A 194 -12.61 4.02 -7.98
N ILE A 195 -12.53 5.36 -8.01
CA ILE A 195 -13.16 6.17 -9.06
C ILE A 195 -12.51 5.89 -10.42
N LEU A 196 -11.18 5.97 -10.52
CA LEU A 196 -10.47 5.76 -11.79
C LEU A 196 -10.80 4.38 -12.39
N ILE A 197 -10.67 3.32 -11.58
CA ILE A 197 -10.91 1.95 -12.06
C ILE A 197 -12.37 1.78 -12.47
N THR A 198 -13.32 2.30 -11.68
CA THR A 198 -14.74 2.26 -12.03
C THR A 198 -14.99 2.97 -13.37
N GLU A 199 -14.48 4.19 -13.55
CA GLU A 199 -14.64 4.90 -14.83
C GLU A 199 -14.07 4.12 -16.02
N LEU A 200 -12.91 3.50 -15.88
CA LEU A 200 -12.28 2.73 -16.94
C LEU A 200 -13.00 1.41 -17.26
N ILE A 201 -13.70 0.82 -16.27
CA ILE A 201 -14.61 -0.31 -16.50
C ILE A 201 -15.79 0.15 -17.37
N PHE A 202 -16.46 1.23 -16.98
CA PHE A 202 -17.63 1.74 -17.71
C PHE A 202 -17.30 2.31 -19.09
N ASP A 203 -16.08 2.79 -19.30
CA ASP A 203 -15.59 3.22 -20.62
C ASP A 203 -15.17 2.03 -21.51
N GLY A 204 -15.23 0.79 -21.02
CA GLY A 204 -14.83 -0.42 -21.76
C GLY A 204 -13.32 -0.59 -21.95
N VAL A 205 -12.52 0.31 -21.37
CA VAL A 205 -11.05 0.35 -21.55
C VAL A 205 -10.40 -0.92 -21.01
N LEU A 206 -10.89 -1.42 -19.86
CA LEU A 206 -10.38 -2.63 -19.24
C LEU A 206 -10.67 -3.87 -20.09
N ALA A 207 -11.86 -3.96 -20.70
CA ALA A 207 -12.28 -5.10 -21.53
C ALA A 207 -11.38 -5.28 -22.78
N ASP A 208 -10.84 -4.18 -23.30
CA ASP A 208 -9.96 -4.17 -24.48
C ASP A 208 -8.49 -4.50 -24.15
N MET A 209 -8.11 -4.57 -22.87
CA MET A 209 -6.76 -4.94 -22.49
C MET A 209 -6.53 -6.45 -22.67
N ASP A 210 -5.30 -6.82 -23.02
CA ASP A 210 -4.82 -8.19 -22.92
C ASP A 210 -4.29 -8.49 -21.51
N THR A 211 -3.99 -9.77 -21.27
CA THR A 211 -3.49 -10.28 -20.00
C THR A 211 -2.22 -9.56 -19.51
N GLU A 212 -1.29 -9.25 -20.43
CA GLU A 212 -0.04 -8.53 -20.10
C GLU A 212 -0.32 -7.08 -19.67
N THR A 213 -1.20 -6.41 -20.41
CA THR A 213 -1.56 -5.02 -20.19
C THR A 213 -2.35 -4.86 -18.89
N LEU A 214 -3.26 -5.80 -18.56
CA LEU A 214 -3.98 -5.80 -17.28
C LEU A 214 -3.05 -5.94 -16.08
N ALA A 215 -2.07 -6.86 -16.16
CA ALA A 215 -1.08 -7.01 -15.11
C ALA A 215 -0.24 -5.73 -14.93
N GLY A 216 0.19 -5.12 -16.04
CA GLY A 216 0.93 -3.87 -16.04
C GLY A 216 0.13 -2.67 -15.53
N PHE A 217 -1.17 -2.61 -15.85
CA PHE A 217 -2.12 -1.62 -15.34
C PHE A 217 -2.30 -1.74 -13.83
N ALA A 218 -2.62 -2.93 -13.33
CA ALA A 218 -2.82 -3.16 -11.90
C ALA A 218 -1.56 -2.82 -11.10
N ALA A 219 -0.38 -3.20 -11.59
CA ALA A 219 0.88 -2.86 -10.95
C ALA A 219 1.16 -1.35 -10.94
N ALA A 220 0.83 -0.63 -12.02
CA ALA A 220 1.02 0.81 -12.10
C ALA A 220 0.15 1.59 -11.09
N LEU A 221 -0.99 1.05 -10.67
CA LEU A 221 -1.90 1.70 -9.70
C LEU A 221 -1.54 1.43 -8.23
N VAL A 222 -0.75 0.39 -7.95
CA VAL A 222 -0.42 -0.04 -6.57
C VAL A 222 1.05 0.17 -6.20
N TYR A 223 1.87 0.54 -7.17
CA TYR A 223 3.30 0.67 -6.98
C TYR A 223 3.66 2.04 -6.42
N GLU A 224 4.39 2.01 -5.31
CA GLU A 224 4.93 3.17 -4.62
C GLU A 224 6.45 3.23 -4.90
N PRO A 225 6.92 4.11 -5.80
CA PRO A 225 8.33 4.17 -6.16
C PRO A 225 9.19 4.68 -5.01
N ARG A 226 10.38 4.09 -4.82
CA ARG A 226 11.41 4.68 -3.97
C ARG A 226 12.29 5.65 -4.76
N PRO A 227 12.87 6.69 -4.12
CA PRO A 227 13.78 7.64 -4.80
C PRO A 227 14.94 6.97 -5.55
N ALA A 228 15.44 5.83 -5.05
CA ALA A 228 16.50 5.04 -5.68
C ALA A 228 16.04 4.21 -6.90
N GLU A 229 14.73 4.14 -7.16
CA GLU A 229 14.08 3.30 -8.18
C GLU A 229 13.46 4.19 -9.28
N THR A 230 14.17 5.20 -9.76
CA THR A 230 13.62 6.26 -10.63
C THR A 230 14.01 6.12 -12.11
N ALA A 231 14.79 5.12 -12.49
CA ALA A 231 15.33 4.94 -13.84
C ALA A 231 14.68 3.78 -14.62
N PHE A 232 13.35 3.75 -14.68
CA PHE A 232 12.64 2.78 -15.52
C PHE A 232 12.56 3.27 -16.97
N PRO A 233 12.87 2.43 -17.98
CA PRO A 233 12.48 2.69 -19.36
C PRO A 233 10.98 2.94 -19.44
N PHE A 234 10.59 4.12 -19.93
CA PHE A 234 9.18 4.50 -20.01
C PHE A 234 8.67 4.40 -21.44
N VAL A 235 7.66 3.55 -21.63
CA VAL A 235 6.85 3.49 -22.84
C VAL A 235 5.41 3.70 -22.39
N PRO A 236 4.77 4.84 -22.72
CA PRO A 236 3.40 5.12 -22.30
C PRO A 236 2.47 3.99 -22.76
N PRO A 237 1.79 3.29 -21.83
CA PRO A 237 0.82 2.29 -22.23
C PRO A 237 -0.43 2.98 -22.78
N ARG A 238 -1.12 2.34 -23.74
CA ARG A 238 -2.29 2.92 -24.41
C ARG A 238 -3.41 3.34 -23.45
N TRP A 239 -3.60 2.57 -22.38
CA TRP A 239 -4.62 2.86 -21.38
C TRP A 239 -4.36 4.14 -20.58
N LEU A 240 -3.12 4.65 -20.54
CA LEU A 240 -2.78 5.87 -19.81
C LEU A 240 -3.51 7.08 -20.38
N ALA A 241 -3.57 7.20 -21.71
CA ALA A 241 -4.33 8.27 -22.36
C ALA A 241 -5.83 8.16 -22.07
N ALA A 242 -6.37 6.93 -22.01
CA ALA A 242 -7.77 6.72 -21.64
C ALA A 242 -8.03 7.09 -20.17
N ALA A 243 -7.09 6.79 -19.26
CA ALA A 243 -7.13 7.24 -17.87
C ALA A 243 -7.14 8.77 -17.76
N ASP A 244 -6.28 9.46 -18.51
CA ASP A 244 -6.23 10.93 -18.51
C ASP A 244 -7.56 11.53 -19.00
N ILE A 245 -8.15 10.97 -20.05
CA ILE A 245 -9.46 11.40 -20.57
C ILE A 245 -10.57 11.16 -19.54
N ALA A 246 -10.61 9.98 -18.92
CA ALA A 246 -11.60 9.64 -17.91
C ALA A 246 -11.49 10.57 -16.69
N LEU A 247 -10.27 10.86 -16.23
CA LEU A 247 -10.02 11.78 -15.11
C LEU A 247 -10.38 13.23 -15.45
N ALA A 248 -10.07 13.69 -16.67
CA ALA A 248 -10.49 15.01 -17.12
C ALA A 248 -12.02 15.15 -17.10
N ARG A 249 -12.74 14.12 -17.59
CA ARG A 249 -14.21 14.06 -17.55
C ARG A 249 -14.75 14.05 -16.12
N VAL A 250 -14.18 13.23 -15.22
CA VAL A 250 -14.55 13.20 -13.80
C VAL A 250 -14.37 14.57 -13.15
N ASN A 251 -13.20 15.18 -13.30
CA ASN A 251 -12.88 16.47 -12.69
C ASN A 251 -13.72 17.61 -13.28
N GLN A 252 -14.06 17.55 -14.58
CA GLN A 252 -15.00 18.47 -15.19
C GLN A 252 -16.39 18.35 -14.56
N ARG A 253 -16.88 17.13 -14.32
CA ARG A 253 -18.18 16.90 -13.66
C ARG A 253 -18.21 17.37 -12.20
N LEU A 254 -17.06 17.40 -11.54
CA LEU A 254 -16.95 17.93 -10.19
C LEU A 254 -16.96 19.46 -10.15
N ASP A 255 -16.66 20.13 -11.27
CA ASP A 255 -16.77 21.59 -11.44
C ASP A 255 -16.09 22.38 -10.30
N GLY A 256 -14.84 22.02 -10.00
CA GLY A 256 -14.05 22.66 -8.95
C GLY A 256 -14.45 22.35 -7.51
N PHE A 257 -15.49 21.54 -7.27
CA PHE A 257 -15.88 21.09 -5.93
C PHE A 257 -14.79 20.26 -5.25
N ALA A 258 -14.15 19.37 -6.03
CA ALA A 258 -13.03 18.55 -5.63
C ALA A 258 -12.22 18.13 -6.86
N GLU A 259 -10.99 17.71 -6.64
CA GLU A 259 -10.11 17.15 -7.68
C GLU A 259 -9.79 15.70 -7.34
N ILE A 260 -10.08 14.79 -8.26
CA ILE A 260 -9.65 13.39 -8.24
C ILE A 260 -8.32 13.31 -8.97
N LYS A 261 -7.27 13.04 -8.20
CA LYS A 261 -5.90 12.93 -8.69
C LYS A 261 -5.29 11.60 -8.22
N PRO A 262 -5.45 10.52 -8.99
CA PRO A 262 -4.87 9.23 -8.64
C PRO A 262 -3.35 9.26 -8.77
N GLU A 263 -2.69 8.44 -7.96
CA GLU A 263 -1.26 8.17 -8.10
C GLU A 263 -1.10 6.97 -9.04
N ILE A 264 -0.46 7.21 -10.18
CA ILE A 264 -0.23 6.21 -11.23
C ILE A 264 1.26 6.21 -11.55
N TYR A 265 1.88 5.04 -11.51
CA TYR A 265 3.28 4.86 -11.88
C TYR A 265 3.43 3.94 -13.10
N PRO A 266 3.15 4.43 -14.32
CA PRO A 266 3.12 3.60 -15.52
C PRO A 266 4.51 3.09 -15.94
N ALA A 267 5.59 3.64 -15.39
CA ALA A 267 6.95 3.23 -15.70
C ALA A 267 7.30 1.82 -15.18
N ILE A 268 6.52 1.24 -14.27
CA ILE A 268 6.69 -0.17 -13.86
C ILE A 268 6.13 -1.17 -14.89
N THR A 269 5.27 -0.73 -15.81
CA THR A 269 4.57 -1.63 -16.74
C THR A 269 5.51 -2.50 -17.59
N PRO A 270 6.63 -2.02 -18.16
CA PRO A 270 7.56 -2.86 -18.92
C PRO A 270 8.22 -3.95 -18.08
N LEU A 271 8.52 -3.68 -16.80
CA LEU A 271 9.05 -4.66 -15.86
C LEU A 271 8.04 -5.80 -15.69
N ILE A 272 6.78 -5.45 -15.42
CA ILE A 272 5.71 -6.41 -15.14
C ILE A 272 5.39 -7.24 -16.37
N ARG A 273 5.36 -6.61 -17.55
CA ARG A 273 5.21 -7.30 -18.83
C ARG A 273 6.31 -8.36 -19.02
N ALA A 274 7.58 -8.00 -18.79
CA ALA A 274 8.68 -8.95 -18.89
C ALA A 274 8.52 -10.13 -17.92
N TRP A 275 7.98 -9.88 -16.72
CA TRP A 275 7.66 -10.94 -15.76
C TRP A 275 6.51 -11.84 -16.22
N VAL A 276 5.41 -11.28 -16.70
CA VAL A 276 4.27 -12.05 -17.23
C VAL A 276 4.69 -12.92 -18.42
N GLN A 277 5.61 -12.43 -19.25
CA GLN A 277 6.20 -13.17 -20.38
C GLN A 277 7.20 -14.28 -19.98
N GLY A 278 7.35 -14.57 -18.69
CA GLY A 278 8.18 -15.69 -18.22
C GLY A 278 9.65 -15.35 -17.97
N ARG A 279 10.10 -14.11 -18.19
CA ARG A 279 11.52 -13.72 -17.96
C ARG A 279 11.92 -13.92 -16.50
N SER A 280 13.14 -14.38 -16.24
CA SER A 280 13.58 -14.62 -14.85
C SER A 280 13.78 -13.30 -14.10
N LEU A 281 13.50 -13.31 -12.78
CA LEU A 281 13.62 -12.11 -11.94
C LEU A 281 15.03 -11.52 -11.99
N ASN A 282 16.06 -12.36 -11.91
CA ASN A 282 17.46 -11.92 -11.97
C ASN A 282 17.78 -11.16 -13.26
N ARG A 283 17.13 -11.49 -14.39
CA ARG A 283 17.35 -10.82 -15.67
C ARG A 283 16.53 -9.52 -15.76
N ILE A 284 15.35 -9.50 -15.14
CA ILE A 284 14.52 -8.30 -15.03
C ILE A 284 15.23 -7.24 -14.17
N LEU A 285 15.67 -7.59 -12.96
CA LEU A 285 16.28 -6.65 -12.02
C LEU A 285 17.65 -6.11 -12.47
N ARG A 286 18.26 -6.70 -13.51
CA ARG A 286 19.45 -6.13 -14.17
C ARG A 286 19.09 -4.94 -15.06
N ASP A 287 17.93 -5.00 -15.71
CA ASP A 287 17.48 -3.97 -16.64
C ASP A 287 16.63 -2.91 -15.94
N PHE A 288 16.06 -3.26 -14.78
CA PHE A 288 15.17 -2.42 -14.00
C PHE A 288 15.63 -2.37 -12.54
N PRO A 289 16.26 -1.28 -12.09
CA PRO A 289 16.80 -1.17 -10.74
C PRO A 289 15.67 -1.04 -9.71
N MET A 290 15.30 -2.16 -9.13
CA MET A 290 14.28 -2.31 -8.09
C MET A 290 14.73 -3.38 -7.10
N SER A 291 14.37 -3.24 -5.83
CA SER A 291 14.67 -4.30 -4.87
C SER A 291 13.77 -5.55 -5.10
N PRO A 292 14.29 -6.77 -4.94
CA PRO A 292 13.47 -7.98 -5.13
C PRO A 292 12.23 -8.05 -4.23
N GLY A 293 12.30 -7.50 -3.01
CA GLY A 293 11.17 -7.46 -2.08
C GLY A 293 10.08 -6.49 -2.52
N ASP A 294 10.46 -5.34 -3.08
CA ASP A 294 9.49 -4.36 -3.62
C ASP A 294 8.82 -4.90 -4.88
N PHE A 295 9.57 -5.60 -5.73
CA PHE A 295 9.01 -6.34 -6.87
C PHE A 295 7.92 -7.32 -6.44
N VAL A 296 8.21 -8.20 -5.48
CA VAL A 296 7.23 -9.19 -4.99
C VAL A 296 6.02 -8.50 -4.37
N THR A 297 6.23 -7.39 -3.65
CA THR A 297 5.14 -6.60 -3.06
C THR A 297 4.24 -5.98 -4.12
N ALA A 298 4.82 -5.39 -5.16
CA ALA A 298 4.09 -4.82 -6.30
C ALA A 298 3.25 -5.90 -7.01
N CYS A 299 3.84 -7.07 -7.30
CA CYS A 299 3.09 -8.18 -7.91
C CYS A 299 1.93 -8.67 -7.03
N ARG A 300 2.14 -8.82 -5.72
CA ARG A 300 1.08 -9.28 -4.80
C ARG A 300 -0.06 -8.27 -4.69
N ARG A 301 0.26 -6.98 -4.54
CA ARG A 301 -0.75 -5.92 -4.54
C ARG A 301 -1.50 -5.84 -5.88
N ALA A 302 -0.80 -6.05 -7.00
CA ALA A 302 -1.42 -6.09 -8.32
C ALA A 302 -2.38 -7.28 -8.46
N ILE A 303 -2.00 -8.46 -7.97
CA ILE A 303 -2.87 -9.65 -7.90
C ILE A 303 -4.11 -9.36 -7.06
N ASP A 304 -3.95 -8.74 -5.89
CA ASP A 304 -5.09 -8.40 -5.02
C ASP A 304 -6.01 -7.37 -5.66
N LEU A 305 -5.47 -6.37 -6.38
CA LEU A 305 -6.27 -5.42 -7.14
C LEU A 305 -7.02 -6.08 -8.30
N LEU A 306 -6.36 -6.98 -9.04
CA LEU A 306 -7.00 -7.75 -10.11
C LEU A 306 -8.16 -8.61 -9.57
N ARG A 307 -8.03 -9.20 -8.38
CA ARG A 307 -9.12 -9.91 -7.71
C ARG A 307 -10.28 -8.97 -7.38
N GLN A 308 -10.00 -7.79 -6.82
CA GLN A 308 -11.03 -6.78 -6.54
C GLN A 308 -11.78 -6.35 -7.81
N ILE A 309 -11.06 -6.14 -8.92
CA ILE A 309 -11.67 -5.81 -10.22
C ILE A 309 -12.58 -6.95 -10.69
N SER A 310 -12.13 -8.20 -10.62
CA SER A 310 -12.95 -9.37 -10.98
C SER A 310 -14.21 -9.46 -10.11
N ASP A 311 -14.09 -9.26 -8.80
CA ASP A 311 -15.22 -9.30 -7.87
C ASP A 311 -16.22 -8.17 -8.16
N ALA A 312 -15.72 -6.97 -8.50
CA ALA A 312 -16.56 -5.82 -8.85
C ALA A 312 -17.36 -6.05 -10.14
N ILE A 313 -16.74 -6.61 -11.19
CA ILE A 313 -17.41 -6.94 -12.45
C ILE A 313 -18.48 -8.01 -12.21
N GLN A 314 -18.15 -9.09 -11.49
CA GLN A 314 -19.12 -10.15 -11.18
C GLN A 314 -20.28 -9.66 -10.32
N ALA A 315 -20.05 -8.68 -9.43
CA ALA A 315 -21.11 -8.07 -8.64
C ALA A 315 -22.07 -7.26 -9.53
N LEU A 316 -21.54 -6.52 -10.51
CA LEU A 316 -22.33 -5.77 -11.48
C LEU A 316 -23.25 -6.70 -12.29
N ASP A 317 -22.72 -7.83 -12.78
CA ASP A 317 -23.50 -8.83 -13.54
C ASP A 317 -24.66 -9.41 -12.72
N ARG A 318 -24.43 -9.69 -11.44
CA ARG A 318 -25.45 -10.26 -10.53
C ARG A 318 -26.54 -9.27 -10.18
N ALA A 319 -26.23 -7.97 -10.16
CA ALA A 319 -27.17 -6.93 -9.77
C ALA A 319 -28.32 -6.74 -10.80
N SER A 320 -28.29 -7.42 -11.95
CA SER A 320 -29.29 -7.30 -13.03
C SER A 320 -29.51 -5.85 -13.47
N VAL A 321 -28.54 -4.98 -13.22
CA VAL A 321 -28.55 -3.61 -13.68
C VAL A 321 -28.07 -3.65 -15.13
N PRO A 322 -28.89 -3.27 -16.12
CA PRO A 322 -28.46 -3.28 -17.50
C PRO A 322 -27.32 -2.27 -17.66
N ALA A 323 -26.08 -2.75 -17.63
CA ALA A 323 -24.99 -2.03 -18.24
C ALA A 323 -25.32 -1.95 -19.73
N HIS A 324 -25.18 -0.78 -20.34
CA HIS A 324 -25.23 -0.62 -21.79
C HIS A 324 -24.02 -1.27 -22.50
N THR A 325 -23.46 -2.34 -21.97
CA THR A 325 -22.30 -3.03 -22.51
C THR A 325 -22.73 -4.29 -23.26
N GLU A 326 -23.41 -4.10 -24.40
CA GLU A 326 -23.56 -5.15 -25.44
C GLU A 326 -22.25 -5.35 -26.23
N ASN A 327 -21.10 -5.43 -25.56
CA ASN A 327 -19.82 -5.74 -26.20
C ASN A 327 -19.42 -7.18 -25.87
N ALA A 328 -19.30 -8.03 -26.90
CA ALA A 328 -18.88 -9.43 -26.78
C ALA A 328 -17.53 -9.61 -26.04
N ASN A 329 -16.68 -8.58 -25.99
CA ASN A 329 -15.41 -8.57 -25.26
C ASN A 329 -15.56 -8.60 -23.72
N ASP A 330 -16.72 -8.24 -23.18
CA ASP A 330 -16.92 -8.15 -21.72
C ASP A 330 -16.97 -9.55 -21.07
N THR A 331 -17.45 -10.56 -21.82
CA THR A 331 -17.59 -11.94 -21.31
C THR A 331 -16.28 -12.68 -21.04
N ASP A 332 -15.15 -12.25 -21.63
CA ASP A 332 -13.82 -12.87 -21.44
C ASP A 332 -12.99 -12.16 -20.36
N MET A 333 -13.45 -11.01 -19.84
CA MET A 333 -12.70 -10.19 -18.89
C MET A 333 -12.31 -10.95 -17.61
N PRO A 334 -13.20 -11.73 -16.95
CA PRO A 334 -12.84 -12.52 -15.78
C PRO A 334 -11.74 -13.56 -16.06
N GLN A 335 -11.74 -14.12 -17.28
CA GLN A 335 -10.74 -15.10 -17.71
C GLN A 335 -9.38 -14.44 -17.97
N LYS A 336 -9.34 -13.30 -18.66
CA LYS A 336 -8.11 -12.49 -18.82
C LYS A 336 -7.50 -12.09 -17.48
N ILE A 337 -8.34 -11.68 -16.52
CA ILE A 337 -7.89 -11.35 -15.16
C ILE A 337 -7.29 -12.58 -14.47
N LYS A 338 -7.95 -13.73 -14.56
CA LYS A 338 -7.45 -14.99 -13.98
C LYS A 338 -6.11 -15.39 -14.58
N GLU A 339 -5.92 -15.23 -15.89
CA GLU A 339 -4.65 -15.48 -16.57
C GLU A 339 -3.57 -14.49 -16.11
N ALA A 340 -3.91 -13.22 -15.94
CA ALA A 340 -2.98 -12.19 -15.49
C ALA A 340 -2.49 -12.46 -14.07
N ILE A 341 -3.42 -12.83 -13.18
CA ILE A 341 -3.11 -13.30 -11.82
C ILE A 341 -2.18 -14.51 -11.88
N THR A 342 -2.51 -15.51 -12.70
CA THR A 342 -1.70 -16.74 -12.83
C THR A 342 -0.28 -16.43 -13.31
N ALA A 343 -0.13 -15.52 -14.28
CA ALA A 343 1.17 -15.16 -14.83
C ALA A 343 2.01 -14.30 -13.87
N LEU A 344 1.37 -13.45 -13.06
CA LEU A 344 2.01 -12.71 -11.98
C LEU A 344 2.44 -13.64 -10.84
N ASP A 345 1.58 -14.59 -10.44
CA ASP A 345 1.76 -15.47 -9.29
C ASP A 345 2.63 -16.69 -9.59
N ARG A 346 3.91 -16.46 -9.86
CA ARG A 346 4.89 -17.53 -10.12
C ARG A 346 6.19 -17.39 -9.34
N HIS A 347 6.93 -18.49 -9.21
CA HIS A 347 8.24 -18.56 -8.55
C HIS A 347 8.28 -17.84 -7.18
N VAL A 348 9.08 -16.77 -7.06
CA VAL A 348 9.29 -16.05 -5.79
C VAL A 348 8.06 -15.27 -5.34
N VAL A 349 7.14 -14.94 -6.26
CA VAL A 349 5.88 -14.27 -5.93
C VAL A 349 4.92 -15.25 -5.24
N SER A 350 4.85 -16.48 -5.75
CA SER A 350 3.94 -17.53 -5.29
C SER A 350 4.36 -18.25 -4.01
N VAL A 351 5.52 -17.92 -3.44
CA VAL A 351 5.95 -18.48 -2.15
C VAL A 351 5.01 -17.96 -1.05
N LYS A 352 4.07 -18.81 -0.63
CA LYS A 352 3.27 -18.60 0.58
C LYS A 352 4.21 -18.74 1.78
N LEU A 353 4.23 -17.71 2.63
CA LEU A 353 5.07 -17.67 3.84
C LEU A 353 4.29 -18.12 5.07
#